data_AF-A0A3D1F1G2-F1
#
_entry.id   AF-A0A3D1F1G2-F1
#
_cell.length_a   1.000
_cell.length_b   1.000
_cell.length_c   1.000
_cell.angle_alpha   90.00
_cell.angle_beta   90.00
_cell.angle_gamma   90.00
#
_symmetry.space_group_name_H-M   'P 1'
#
loop_
_entity.id
_entity.type
_entity.pdbx_description
1 polymer ?
#
loop_
_entity_poly.entity_id
_entity_poly.type
_entity_poly.pdbx_seq_one_letter_code
_entity_poly.pdbx_strand_id
1 'polypeptide(L)'
;MSFENPNKAQEQKIVMRFRRKAFLPVVCILFILMIFNLLQTNFFPSSQVNIDQLYIPSLNGSVLNFIFWHLLSFLLGQVPISFLIAHVVGMYRCDKVIKRIKSNCCIKCNYDLRMHNNQCPECGEFQTVLYKKLQY
;
A
#
# COMPACT_ATOMS: atom_id res chain seq x y z
N MET A 1 -26.83 -5.51 -28.97
CA MET A 1 -25.75 -4.52 -28.72
C MET A 1 -24.42 -5.25 -28.80
N SER A 2 -23.56 -4.89 -29.76
CA SER A 2 -22.20 -5.44 -29.83
C SER A 2 -21.38 -4.81 -28.70
N PHE A 3 -20.82 -5.63 -27.81
CA PHE A 3 -19.93 -5.17 -26.75
C PHE A 3 -18.50 -5.13 -27.30
N GLU A 4 -18.15 -4.00 -27.88
CA GLU A 4 -16.81 -3.76 -28.40
C GLU A 4 -15.78 -3.86 -27.27
N ASN A 5 -14.68 -4.57 -27.54
CA ASN A 5 -13.56 -4.68 -26.60
C ASN A 5 -13.01 -3.27 -26.32
N PRO A 6 -12.55 -2.96 -25.08
CA PRO A 6 -12.01 -1.65 -24.79
C PRO A 6 -10.84 -1.36 -25.72
N ASN A 7 -10.80 -0.15 -26.26
CA ASN A 7 -9.70 0.28 -27.11
C ASN A 7 -8.39 0.30 -26.27
N LYS A 8 -7.24 -0.03 -26.87
CA LYS A 8 -5.91 0.05 -26.23
C LYS A 8 -5.69 1.38 -25.49
N ALA A 9 -6.25 2.47 -26.01
CA ALA A 9 -6.20 3.79 -25.36
C ALA A 9 -6.95 3.84 -24.01
N GLN A 10 -8.07 3.14 -23.87
CA GLN A 10 -8.82 3.04 -22.60
C GLN A 10 -8.07 2.19 -21.59
N GLU A 11 -7.47 1.07 -22.02
CA GLU A 11 -6.60 0.24 -21.17
C GLU A 11 -5.43 1.06 -20.62
N GLN A 12 -4.74 1.82 -21.47
CA GLN A 12 -3.63 2.68 -21.05
C GLN A 12 -4.07 3.75 -20.05
N LYS A 13 -5.24 4.39 -20.26
CA LYS A 13 -5.78 5.37 -19.30
C LYS A 13 -6.06 4.75 -17.93
N ILE A 14 -6.62 3.54 -17.90
CA ILE A 14 -6.87 2.81 -16.65
C ILE A 14 -5.55 2.49 -15.94
N VAL A 15 -4.57 1.92 -16.66
CA VAL A 15 -3.25 1.59 -16.11
C VAL A 15 -2.53 2.83 -15.56
N MET A 16 -2.56 3.95 -16.28
CA MET A 16 -1.95 5.21 -15.82
C MET A 16 -2.62 5.76 -14.56
N ARG A 17 -3.96 5.71 -14.47
CA ARG A 17 -4.69 6.13 -13.25
C ARG A 17 -4.32 5.28 -12.05
N PHE A 18 -4.25 3.96 -12.21
CA PHE A 18 -3.84 3.06 -11.14
C PHE A 18 -2.40 3.32 -10.70
N ARG A 19 -1.46 3.44 -11.65
CA ARG A 19 -0.05 3.77 -11.32
C ARG A 19 0.07 5.09 -10.57
N ARG A 20 -0.67 6.13 -10.98
CA ARG A 20 -0.60 7.45 -10.35
C ARG A 20 -1.16 7.43 -8.93
N LYS A 21 -2.30 6.75 -8.70
CA LYS A 21 -2.89 6.60 -7.37
C LYS A 21 -1.97 5.85 -6.41
N ALA A 22 -1.16 4.94 -6.92
CA ALA A 22 -0.22 4.18 -6.11
C ALA A 22 1.13 4.88 -5.88
N PHE A 23 1.63 5.65 -6.84
CA PHE A 23 2.97 6.23 -6.70
C PHE A 23 3.00 7.37 -5.67
N LEU A 24 1.98 8.23 -5.66
CA LEU A 24 1.90 9.39 -4.79
C LEU A 24 2.01 9.06 -3.28
N PRO A 25 1.24 8.12 -2.72
CA PRO A 25 1.34 7.79 -1.30
C PRO A 25 2.70 7.19 -0.91
N VAL A 26 3.36 6.41 -1.79
CA VAL A 26 4.70 5.85 -1.49
C VAL A 26 5.71 6.96 -1.27
N VAL A 27 5.72 7.97 -2.14
CA VAL A 27 6.61 9.13 -1.99
C VAL A 27 6.32 9.89 -0.69
N CYS A 28 5.04 10.09 -0.37
CA CYS A 28 4.66 10.75 0.89
C CYS A 28 5.13 9.96 2.13
N ILE A 29 5.00 8.62 2.14
CA ILE A 29 5.42 7.83 3.30
C ILE A 29 6.94 7.83 3.46
N LEU A 30 7.69 7.69 2.36
CA LEU A 30 9.15 7.77 2.40
C LEU A 30 9.62 9.13 2.93
N PHE A 31 8.94 10.21 2.52
CA PHE A 31 9.21 11.55 3.03
C PHE A 31 8.91 11.68 4.53
N ILE A 32 7.79 11.13 5.00
CA ILE A 32 7.43 11.10 6.44
C ILE A 32 8.48 10.31 7.24
N LEU A 33 8.89 9.13 6.77
CA LEU A 33 9.92 8.32 7.41
C LEU A 33 11.28 9.03 7.45
N MET A 34 11.62 9.80 6.41
CA MET A 34 12.83 10.61 6.38
C MET A 34 12.78 11.74 7.43
N ILE A 35 11.67 12.46 7.53
CA ILE A 35 11.47 13.50 8.57
C ILE A 35 11.55 12.88 9.96
N PHE A 36 10.91 11.73 10.17
CA PHE A 36 10.92 11.05 11.46
C PHE A 36 12.34 10.65 11.88
N ASN A 37 13.13 10.05 10.97
CA ASN A 37 14.54 9.76 11.22
C ASN A 37 15.35 11.01 11.55
N LEU A 38 15.14 12.11 10.80
CA LEU A 38 15.81 13.38 11.06
C LEU A 38 15.46 13.92 12.46
N LEU A 39 14.18 13.86 12.86
CA LEU A 39 13.76 14.27 14.20
C LEU A 39 14.40 13.41 15.30
N GLN A 40 14.44 12.09 15.13
CA GLN A 40 15.07 11.21 16.12
C GLN A 40 16.56 11.53 16.32
N THR A 41 17.30 11.75 15.24
CA THR A 41 18.74 12.06 15.32
C THR A 41 19.06 13.39 15.99
N ASN A 42 18.13 14.36 15.94
CA ASN A 42 18.34 15.69 16.52
C ASN A 42 17.80 15.83 17.95
N PHE A 43 16.72 15.11 18.30
CA PHE A 43 16.07 15.25 19.61
C PHE A 43 16.54 14.24 20.67
N PHE A 44 17.09 13.09 20.26
CA PHE A 44 17.70 12.14 21.20
C PHE A 44 19.22 12.23 21.10
N PRO A 45 19.88 13.12 21.88
CA PRO A 45 21.30 12.97 22.09
C PRO A 45 21.50 11.56 22.66
N SER A 46 22.37 10.79 22.04
CA SER A 46 22.81 9.48 22.50
C SER A 46 23.47 9.64 23.88
N SER A 47 22.67 9.72 24.94
CA SER A 47 23.15 9.52 26.29
C SER A 47 23.59 8.07 26.35
N GLN A 48 24.90 7.85 26.26
CA GLN A 48 25.53 6.57 26.54
C GLN A 48 25.17 6.19 27.98
N VAL A 49 24.11 5.41 28.14
CA VAL A 49 23.80 4.78 29.42
C VAL A 49 24.85 3.68 29.59
N ASN A 50 25.87 3.94 30.40
CA ASN A 50 26.87 2.95 30.77
C ASN A 50 26.16 1.78 31.44
N ILE A 51 26.21 0.61 30.80
CA ILE A 51 25.46 -0.60 31.19
C ILE A 51 25.98 -1.20 32.51
N ASP A 52 27.15 -0.76 32.98
CA ASP A 52 27.79 -1.25 34.20
C ASP A 52 27.10 -0.80 35.51
N GLN A 53 26.12 0.10 35.46
CA GLN A 53 25.26 0.46 36.59
C GLN A 53 23.84 -0.06 36.40
N LEU A 54 23.64 -1.38 36.43
CA LEU A 54 22.32 -1.99 36.54
C LEU A 54 21.77 -1.82 37.97
N TYR A 55 21.54 -0.56 38.36
CA TYR A 55 20.82 -0.18 39.56
C TYR A 55 19.33 -0.38 39.28
N ILE A 56 18.63 -1.17 40.09
CA ILE A 56 17.18 -1.30 40.04
C ILE A 56 16.62 0.12 40.15
N PRO A 57 15.98 0.69 39.11
CA PRO A 57 15.58 2.07 39.15
C PRO A 57 14.48 2.22 40.20
N SER A 58 14.75 2.94 41.29
CA SER A 58 13.69 3.60 42.02
C SER A 58 12.91 4.45 41.01
N LEU A 59 11.58 4.47 41.09
CA LEU A 59 10.68 5.20 40.20
C LEU A 59 10.93 6.71 40.29
N ASN A 60 12.04 7.17 39.71
CA ASN A 60 12.40 8.57 39.59
C ASN A 60 11.82 9.07 38.26
N GLY A 61 11.49 10.37 38.20
CA GLY A 61 10.85 10.97 37.01
C GLY A 61 11.64 10.80 35.71
N SER A 62 12.96 10.57 35.77
CA SER A 62 13.80 10.31 34.60
C SER A 62 13.51 8.98 33.90
N VAL A 63 13.22 7.92 34.65
CA VAL A 63 12.97 6.57 34.11
C VAL A 63 11.59 6.51 33.45
N LEU A 64 10.59 7.15 34.06
CA LEU A 64 9.26 7.30 33.46
C LEU A 64 9.33 8.11 32.15
N ASN A 65 10.12 9.18 32.12
CA ASN A 65 10.31 9.99 30.92
C ASN A 65 10.97 9.18 29.80
N PHE A 66 12.01 8.40 30.12
CA PHE A 66 12.66 7.49 29.15
C PHE A 66 11.69 6.47 28.55
N ILE A 67 10.94 5.75 29.39
CA ILE A 67 9.94 4.76 28.95
C ILE A 67 8.87 5.43 28.08
N PHE A 68 8.36 6.58 28.49
CA PHE A 68 7.35 7.33 27.75
C PHE A 68 7.82 7.68 26.34
N TRP A 69 9.03 8.23 26.19
CA TRP A 69 9.61 8.57 24.90
C TRP A 69 9.88 7.38 24.00
N HIS A 70 10.27 6.24 24.57
CA HIS A 70 10.45 4.99 23.82
C HIS A 70 9.12 4.42 23.32
N LEU A 71 8.09 4.39 24.17
CA LEU A 71 6.75 3.94 23.77
C LEU A 71 6.14 4.86 22.72
N LEU A 72 6.29 6.17 22.87
CA LEU A 72 5.82 7.15 21.89
C LEU A 72 6.54 6.98 20.55
N SER A 73 7.86 6.79 20.55
CA SER A 73 8.64 6.54 19.35
C SER A 73 8.22 5.23 18.65
N PHE A 74 7.94 4.18 19.43
CA PHE A 74 7.48 2.90 18.90
C PHE A 74 6.09 3.04 18.24
N LEU A 75 5.15 3.70 18.92
CA LEU A 75 3.81 3.99 18.38
C LEU A 75 3.87 4.81 17.08
N LEU A 76 4.68 5.88 17.07
CA LEU A 76 4.84 6.72 15.88
C LEU A 76 5.53 5.99 14.73
N GLY A 77 6.43 5.04 15.02
CA GLY A 77 7.09 4.21 14.01
C GLY A 77 6.17 3.15 13.38
N GLN A 78 5.17 2.63 14.10
CA GLN A 78 4.29 1.59 13.58
C GLN A 78 3.26 2.09 12.54
N VAL A 79 2.78 3.32 12.70
CA VAL A 79 1.79 3.93 11.78
C VAL A 79 2.29 3.97 10.32
N PRO A 80 3.49 4.50 9.99
CA PRO A 80 3.97 4.51 8.61
C PRO A 80 4.25 3.12 8.06
N ILE A 81 4.68 2.17 8.90
CA ILE A 81 4.93 0.78 8.48
C ILE A 81 3.62 0.10 8.07
N SER A 82 2.57 0.18 8.90
CA SER A 82 1.27 -0.41 8.58
C SER A 82 0.65 0.19 7.30
N PHE A 83 0.82 1.51 7.11
CA PHE A 83 0.37 2.19 5.89
C PHE A 83 1.17 1.76 4.65
N LEU A 84 2.50 1.55 4.77
CA LEU A 84 3.32 0.96 3.70
C LEU A 84 2.84 -0.44 3.31
N ILE A 85 2.60 -1.30 4.30
CA ILE A 85 2.13 -2.68 4.06
C ILE A 85 0.78 -2.65 3.32
N ALA A 86 -0.18 -1.86 3.81
CA ALA A 86 -1.48 -1.71 3.16
C ALA A 86 -1.34 -1.23 1.70
N HIS A 87 -0.42 -0.30 1.46
CA HIS A 87 -0.15 0.22 0.13
C HIS A 87 0.47 -0.82 -0.81
N VAL A 88 1.48 -1.58 -0.36
CA VAL A 88 2.10 -2.66 -1.12
C VAL A 88 1.08 -3.75 -1.47
N VAL A 89 0.22 -4.13 -0.52
CA VAL A 89 -0.88 -5.08 -0.77
C VAL A 89 -1.87 -4.52 -1.79
N GLY A 90 -2.22 -3.24 -1.69
CA GLY A 90 -3.06 -2.55 -2.68
C GLY A 90 -2.47 -2.59 -4.08
N MET A 91 -1.17 -2.33 -4.20
CA MET A 91 -0.41 -2.42 -5.45
C MET A 91 -0.43 -3.82 -6.05
N TYR A 92 -0.15 -4.83 -5.25
CA TYR A 92 -0.16 -6.22 -5.70
C TYR A 92 -1.53 -6.65 -6.21
N ARG A 93 -2.61 -6.23 -5.52
CA ARG A 93 -3.98 -6.48 -5.97
C ARG A 93 -4.28 -5.78 -7.31
N CYS A 94 -3.85 -4.53 -7.47
CA CYS A 94 -4.02 -3.78 -8.72
C CYS A 94 -3.27 -4.45 -9.88
N ASP A 95 -2.01 -4.83 -9.69
CA ASP A 95 -1.22 -5.51 -10.71
C ASP A 95 -1.84 -6.85 -11.12
N LYS A 96 -2.41 -7.59 -10.18
CA LYS A 96 -3.14 -8.82 -10.47
C LYS A 96 -4.35 -8.58 -11.38
N VAL A 97 -5.12 -7.52 -11.12
CA VAL A 97 -6.26 -7.13 -11.98
C VAL A 97 -5.79 -6.70 -13.37
N ILE A 98 -4.73 -5.89 -13.45
CA ILE A 98 -4.17 -5.44 -14.74
C ILE A 98 -3.65 -6.62 -15.56
N LYS A 99 -3.00 -7.60 -14.93
CA LYS A 99 -2.56 -8.83 -15.62
C LYS A 99 -3.73 -9.60 -16.21
N ARG A 100 -4.84 -9.75 -15.46
CA ARG A 100 -6.06 -10.42 -15.93
C ARG A 100 -6.68 -9.71 -17.13
N ILE A 101 -6.71 -8.38 -17.10
CA ILE A 101 -7.17 -7.55 -18.22
C ILE A 101 -6.32 -7.82 -19.47
N LYS A 102 -4.99 -7.75 -19.34
CA LYS A 102 -4.07 -7.99 -20.48
C LYS A 102 -4.14 -9.42 -21.03
N SER A 103 -4.46 -10.40 -20.20
CA SER A 103 -4.57 -11.79 -20.61
C SER A 103 -5.94 -12.16 -21.19
N ASN A 104 -6.85 -11.19 -21.38
CA ASN A 104 -8.25 -11.43 -21.76
C ASN A 104 -8.94 -12.44 -20.82
N CYS A 105 -8.58 -12.43 -19.54
CA CYS A 105 -9.27 -13.22 -18.54
C CYS A 105 -10.40 -12.40 -17.90
N CYS A 106 -11.42 -13.09 -17.40
CA CYS A 106 -12.42 -12.44 -16.58
C CYS A 106 -11.82 -12.00 -15.24
N ILE A 107 -12.14 -10.78 -14.82
CA ILE A 107 -11.62 -10.18 -13.58
C ILE A 107 -12.11 -10.92 -12.33
N LYS A 108 -13.30 -11.53 -12.39
CA LYS A 108 -13.97 -12.22 -11.27
C LYS A 108 -13.60 -13.71 -11.20
N CYS A 109 -13.96 -14.47 -12.24
CA CYS A 109 -13.79 -15.93 -12.33
C CYS A 109 -12.35 -16.35 -12.74
N ASN A 110 -11.54 -15.44 -13.31
CA ASN A 110 -10.23 -15.75 -13.93
C ASN A 110 -10.31 -16.69 -15.15
N TYR A 111 -11.50 -16.94 -15.67
CA TYR A 111 -11.74 -17.72 -16.89
C TYR A 111 -11.17 -17.02 -18.12
N ASP A 112 -10.62 -17.78 -19.07
CA ASP A 112 -10.08 -17.26 -20.33
C ASP A 112 -11.20 -16.88 -21.31
N LEU A 113 -11.30 -15.60 -21.65
CA LEU A 113 -12.37 -15.09 -22.52
C LEU A 113 -11.95 -15.02 -23.98
N ARG A 114 -10.77 -15.54 -24.36
CA ARG A 114 -10.34 -15.54 -25.78
C ARG A 114 -11.29 -16.31 -26.70
N MET A 115 -12.06 -17.26 -26.17
CA MET A 115 -12.98 -18.12 -26.94
C MET A 115 -14.46 -17.69 -26.88
N HIS A 116 -14.83 -16.75 -26.01
CA HIS A 116 -16.21 -16.33 -25.82
C HIS A 116 -16.31 -14.82 -26.00
N ASN A 117 -17.35 -14.32 -26.67
CA ASN A 117 -17.57 -12.91 -27.04
C ASN A 117 -17.68 -11.96 -25.81
N ASN A 118 -16.60 -11.81 -25.04
CA ASN A 118 -16.44 -10.98 -23.85
C ASN A 118 -17.43 -11.25 -22.71
N GLN A 119 -18.05 -12.44 -22.66
CA GLN A 119 -18.94 -12.88 -21.58
C GLN A 119 -18.35 -14.13 -20.88
N CYS A 120 -18.14 -14.09 -19.55
CA CYS A 120 -17.64 -15.26 -18.82
C CYS A 120 -18.75 -16.32 -18.75
N PRO A 121 -18.51 -17.57 -19.20
CA PRO A 121 -19.50 -18.64 -19.10
C PRO A 121 -19.76 -19.05 -17.64
N GLU A 122 -18.77 -18.90 -16.75
CA GLU A 122 -18.94 -19.28 -15.34
C GLU A 122 -19.73 -18.24 -14.53
N CYS A 123 -19.47 -16.95 -14.75
CA CYS A 123 -20.07 -15.88 -13.95
C CYS A 123 -21.12 -15.04 -14.68
N GLY A 124 -21.32 -15.26 -15.98
CA GLY A 124 -22.28 -14.57 -16.84
C GLY A 124 -22.00 -13.09 -17.10
N GLU A 125 -21.02 -12.50 -16.41
CA GLU A 125 -20.70 -11.07 -16.52
C GLU A 125 -19.95 -10.74 -17.81
N PHE A 126 -20.34 -9.62 -18.42
CA PHE A 126 -19.64 -9.03 -19.55
C PHE A 126 -18.41 -8.25 -19.07
N GLN A 127 -17.29 -8.41 -19.78
CA GLN A 127 -16.05 -7.68 -19.51
C GLN A 127 -16.26 -6.16 -19.53
N THR A 128 -17.09 -5.65 -20.44
CA THR A 128 -17.41 -4.21 -20.56
C THR A 128 -18.02 -3.63 -19.28
N VAL A 129 -18.89 -4.37 -18.61
CA VAL A 129 -19.49 -3.97 -17.33
C VAL A 129 -18.44 -3.95 -16.22
N LEU A 130 -17.54 -4.93 -16.19
CA LEU A 130 -16.43 -4.98 -15.25
C LEU A 130 -15.44 -3.82 -15.47
N TYR A 131 -15.12 -3.47 -16.71
CA TYR A 131 -14.29 -2.31 -17.03
C TYR A 131 -14.93 -1.01 -16.57
N LYS A 132 -16.24 -0.86 -16.78
CA LYS A 132 -16.97 0.33 -16.35
C LYS A 132 -16.93 0.46 -14.82
N LYS A 133 -17.06 -0.63 -14.06
CA LYS A 133 -16.89 -0.64 -12.59
C LYS A 133 -15.48 -0.23 -12.14
N LEU A 134 -14.44 -0.48 -12.95
CA LEU A 134 -13.06 -0.08 -12.63
C LEU A 134 -12.74 1.38 -12.97
N GLN A 135 -13.62 2.07 -13.71
CA GLN A 135 -13.41 3.48 -14.09
C GLN A 135 -13.90 4.47 -13.03
N TYR A 136 -14.85 4.06 -12.18
CA TYR A 136 -15.39 4.84 -11.05
C TYR A 136 -14.67 4.45 -9.75
#